data_AF-A0A0C1E877-F1
#
_entry.id   AF-A0A0C1E877-F1
#
_cell.length_a   1.000
_cell.length_b   1.000
_cell.length_c   1.000
_cell.angle_alpha   90.00
_cell.angle_beta   90.00
_cell.angle_gamma   90.00
#
_symmetry.space_group_name_H-M   'P 1'
#
loop_
_entity.id
_entity.type
_entity.pdbx_description
1 polymer ?
#
loop_
_entity_poly.entity_id
_entity_poly.type
_entity_poly.pdbx_seq_one_letter_code
_entity_poly.pdbx_strand_id
1 'polypeptide(L)'
;MMMKVKKYGFLFVQLLCVCAMACGTEDELIETREQDERVHLAVGERIESYLERVLVKESRQEVSEEKEEAEEARVKDVLLTSKSLRQEINFGNSEDPRLLASSKLPKFTGYYTTHQGVYQRPYLVAYDGGSVELYDGSIWTVCSYDRYKTLNWLTSDSIIVTPNSNFFSIYDYCLVNLNTNVTVQVNLFAGPLYNGIYTYYITGIDYVNDLVYLNDGSSWGISVFDSSTSAKWFLNDTVILGVNNDPLSIRPNILINVNMLNYVRATCLN
;
A
#
# COMPACT_ATOMS: atom_id res chain seq x y z
N MET A 1 -20.01 -54.83 64.49
CA MET A 1 -19.12 -53.68 64.74
C MET A 1 -19.73 -52.45 64.06
N MET A 2 -20.52 -51.69 64.82
CA MET A 2 -21.33 -50.57 64.32
C MET A 2 -20.54 -49.26 64.44
N MET A 3 -20.31 -48.55 63.33
CA MET A 3 -19.81 -47.18 63.36
C MET A 3 -20.97 -46.20 63.30
N LYS A 4 -21.14 -45.44 64.39
CA LYS A 4 -21.96 -44.23 64.48
C LYS A 4 -21.24 -43.10 63.76
N VAL A 5 -21.82 -42.55 62.70
CA VAL A 5 -21.39 -41.27 62.13
C VAL A 5 -22.29 -40.18 62.71
N LYS A 6 -21.69 -39.29 63.51
CA LYS A 6 -22.33 -38.13 64.13
C LYS A 6 -22.58 -37.05 63.08
N LYS A 7 -23.80 -36.51 63.08
CA LYS A 7 -24.18 -35.24 62.44
C LYS A 7 -23.50 -34.07 63.17
N TYR A 8 -22.71 -33.28 62.45
CA TYR A 8 -22.39 -31.88 62.77
C TYR A 8 -22.99 -31.09 61.59
N GLY A 9 -24.01 -30.23 61.73
CA GLY A 9 -24.10 -29.10 62.66
C GLY A 9 -23.36 -27.93 62.00
N PHE A 10 -23.91 -27.31 60.94
CA PHE A 10 -24.76 -26.12 61.03
C PHE A 10 -24.14 -25.02 61.92
N LEU A 11 -23.17 -24.27 61.37
CA LEU A 11 -22.89 -22.85 61.66
C LEU A 11 -21.56 -22.46 60.98
N PHE A 12 -21.57 -21.94 59.76
CA PHE A 12 -20.46 -21.12 59.22
C PHE A 12 -20.97 -20.34 57.99
N VAL A 13 -22.03 -19.54 58.18
CA VAL A 13 -22.64 -18.71 57.13
C VAL A 13 -22.59 -17.20 57.48
N GLN A 14 -21.93 -16.78 58.56
CA GLN A 14 -21.91 -15.37 58.97
C GLN A 14 -20.54 -14.84 59.37
N LEU A 15 -19.52 -15.07 58.55
CA LEU A 15 -18.25 -14.33 58.67
C LEU A 15 -17.58 -14.10 57.32
N LEU A 16 -18.34 -13.59 56.34
CA LEU A 16 -17.85 -13.23 55.01
C LEU A 16 -18.62 -12.02 54.46
N CYS A 17 -18.85 -11.01 55.32
CA CYS A 17 -19.70 -9.86 54.97
C CYS A 17 -19.11 -8.46 55.30
N VAL A 18 -17.82 -8.32 55.63
CA VAL A 18 -17.27 -6.97 55.96
C VAL A 18 -15.83 -6.76 55.48
N CYS A 19 -15.52 -7.09 54.23
CA CYS A 19 -14.34 -6.54 53.52
C CYS A 19 -14.70 -6.16 52.07
N ALA A 20 -15.92 -5.66 51.86
CA ALA A 20 -16.44 -5.29 50.55
C ALA A 20 -16.80 -3.80 50.51
N MET A 21 -15.90 -2.89 50.93
CA MET A 21 -16.02 -1.47 50.64
C MET A 21 -14.63 -0.82 50.61
N ALA A 22 -14.39 0.01 49.59
CA ALA A 22 -13.22 0.84 49.36
C ALA A 22 -12.00 0.15 48.71
N CYS A 23 -12.20 -0.41 47.51
CA CYS A 23 -11.20 -0.25 46.46
C CYS A 23 -11.91 0.49 45.32
N GLY A 24 -11.64 1.80 45.21
CA GLY A 24 -12.28 2.67 44.24
C GLY A 24 -11.94 2.21 42.82
N THR A 25 -12.96 1.80 42.09
CA THR A 25 -12.92 1.62 40.64
C THR A 25 -13.03 3.01 40.00
N GLU A 26 -11.95 3.77 40.02
CA GLU A 26 -11.82 5.01 39.23
C GLU A 26 -11.29 4.76 37.80
N ASP A 27 -10.97 3.51 37.45
CA ASP A 27 -10.38 3.17 36.13
C ASP A 27 -11.41 2.91 35.01
N GLU A 28 -12.71 3.03 35.26
CA GLU A 28 -13.75 2.69 34.25
C GLU A 28 -14.32 3.91 33.48
N LEU A 29 -13.74 5.10 33.65
CA LEU A 29 -14.30 6.36 33.11
C LEU A 29 -13.47 7.03 32.00
N ILE A 30 -12.46 6.37 31.42
CA ILE A 30 -11.58 6.97 30.38
C ILE A 30 -11.59 6.23 29.03
N GLU A 31 -12.38 5.18 28.80
CA GLU A 31 -12.45 4.53 27.47
C GLU A 31 -13.64 4.95 26.59
N THR A 32 -14.54 5.81 27.07
CA THR A 32 -15.63 6.37 26.24
C THR A 32 -15.27 7.69 25.55
N ARG A 33 -14.01 8.14 25.69
CA ARG A 33 -13.56 9.41 25.11
C ARG A 33 -12.89 9.14 23.77
N GLU A 34 -13.62 9.49 22.72
CA GLU A 34 -13.17 9.56 21.33
C GLU A 34 -12.89 8.20 20.68
N GLN A 35 -13.97 7.46 20.37
CA GLN A 35 -14.06 6.95 19.00
C GLN A 35 -14.09 8.18 18.07
N ASP A 36 -12.92 8.81 17.89
CA ASP A 36 -12.67 9.67 16.74
C ASP A 36 -13.15 8.86 15.54
N GLU A 37 -14.17 9.37 14.86
CA GLU A 37 -14.73 8.75 13.68
C GLU A 37 -13.56 8.54 12.71
N ARG A 38 -13.05 7.30 12.65
CA ARG A 38 -11.98 6.91 11.74
C ARG A 38 -12.53 7.03 10.34
N VAL A 39 -12.37 8.19 9.73
CA VAL A 39 -12.84 8.46 8.37
C VAL A 39 -11.88 7.77 7.42
N HIS A 40 -12.27 6.59 6.96
CA HIS A 40 -11.59 5.91 5.86
C HIS A 40 -11.92 6.60 4.53
N LEU A 41 -10.93 6.61 3.64
CA LEU A 41 -11.12 7.07 2.28
C LEU A 41 -11.91 6.04 1.47
N ALA A 42 -12.98 6.49 0.81
CA ALA A 42 -13.74 5.65 -0.12
C ALA A 42 -12.89 5.26 -1.33
N VAL A 43 -12.89 3.97 -1.66
CA VAL A 43 -12.12 3.43 -2.79
C VAL A 43 -12.82 3.78 -4.10
N GLY A 44 -12.07 4.26 -5.10
CA GLY A 44 -12.65 4.61 -6.40
C GLY A 44 -13.43 5.93 -6.43
N GLU A 45 -13.49 6.65 -5.31
CA GLU A 45 -14.13 7.96 -5.22
C GLU A 45 -13.09 9.04 -4.94
N ARG A 46 -13.21 10.18 -5.62
CA ARG A 46 -12.47 11.39 -5.26
C ARG A 46 -13.31 12.24 -4.33
N ILE A 47 -12.66 12.80 -3.31
CA ILE A 47 -13.29 13.78 -2.41
C ILE A 47 -13.55 15.12 -3.13
N GLU A 48 -13.12 15.27 -4.39
CA GLU A 48 -13.24 16.50 -5.18
C GLU A 48 -14.62 17.17 -5.09
N SER A 49 -14.59 18.37 -4.51
CA SER A 49 -15.65 19.35 -4.75
C SER A 49 -15.69 19.65 -6.26
N TYR A 50 -16.88 19.90 -6.80
CA TYR A 50 -17.06 20.22 -8.22
C TYR A 50 -16.13 21.34 -8.72
N LEU A 51 -15.77 22.29 -7.85
CA LEU A 51 -14.90 23.43 -8.17
C LEU A 51 -13.47 23.02 -8.51
N GLU A 52 -12.89 22.05 -7.80
CA GLU A 52 -11.53 21.57 -8.11
C GLU A 52 -11.50 20.90 -9.50
N ARG A 53 -12.57 20.18 -9.87
CA ARG A 53 -12.70 19.59 -11.21
C ARG A 53 -12.74 20.62 -12.32
N VAL A 54 -13.41 21.75 -12.09
CA VAL A 54 -13.50 22.83 -13.08
C VAL A 54 -12.15 23.51 -13.23
N LEU A 55 -11.51 23.90 -12.12
CA LEU A 55 -10.22 24.58 -12.13
C LEU A 55 -9.09 23.76 -12.76
N VAL A 56 -9.05 22.45 -12.52
CA VAL A 56 -8.03 21.60 -13.14
C VAL A 56 -8.28 21.38 -14.64
N LYS A 57 -9.55 21.35 -15.08
CA LYS A 57 -9.85 21.24 -16.51
C LYS A 57 -9.47 22.51 -17.27
N GLU A 58 -9.80 23.67 -16.71
CA GLU A 58 -9.45 24.97 -17.31
C GLU A 58 -7.93 25.12 -17.44
N SER A 59 -7.17 24.86 -16.36
CA SER A 59 -5.70 24.93 -16.42
C SER A 59 -5.06 23.89 -17.36
N ARG A 60 -5.61 22.68 -17.49
CA ARG A 60 -5.09 21.68 -18.45
C ARG A 60 -5.33 22.09 -19.90
N GLN A 61 -6.45 22.76 -20.19
CA GLN A 61 -6.76 23.21 -21.54
C GLN A 61 -5.79 24.31 -21.97
N GLU A 62 -5.54 25.30 -21.10
CA GLU A 62 -4.57 26.37 -21.35
C GLU A 62 -3.14 25.83 -21.60
N VAL A 63 -2.68 24.89 -20.76
CA VAL A 63 -1.35 24.28 -20.92
C VAL A 63 -1.24 23.42 -22.19
N SER A 64 -2.35 22.80 -22.64
CA SER A 64 -2.33 22.00 -23.87
C SER A 64 -2.16 22.87 -25.12
N GLU A 65 -2.80 24.04 -25.14
CA GLU A 65 -2.70 25.00 -26.25
C GLU A 65 -1.28 25.61 -26.32
N GLU A 66 -0.70 26.00 -25.17
CA GLU A 66 0.68 26.49 -25.13
C GLU A 66 1.71 25.40 -25.51
N LYS A 67 1.48 24.16 -25.10
CA LYS A 67 2.37 23.04 -25.46
C LYS A 67 2.30 22.70 -26.94
N GLU A 68 1.13 22.74 -27.57
CA GLU A 68 1.01 22.45 -28.99
C GLU A 68 1.79 23.48 -29.83
N GLU A 69 1.73 24.76 -29.44
CA GLU A 69 2.50 25.83 -30.08
C GLU A 69 4.02 25.69 -29.85
N ALA A 70 4.44 25.33 -28.63
CA ALA A 70 5.86 25.12 -28.30
C ALA A 70 6.46 23.85 -28.93
N GLU A 71 5.69 22.77 -29.03
CA GLU A 71 6.10 21.51 -29.68
C GLU A 71 6.22 21.71 -31.19
N GLU A 72 5.29 22.46 -31.82
CA GLU A 72 5.37 22.80 -33.25
C GLU A 72 6.63 23.64 -33.57
N ALA A 73 7.02 24.53 -32.65
CA ALA A 73 8.27 25.29 -32.77
C ALA A 73 9.52 24.38 -32.61
N ARG A 74 9.50 23.41 -31.68
CA ARG A 74 10.62 22.48 -31.44
C ARG A 74 10.80 21.44 -32.54
N VAL A 75 9.71 20.91 -33.11
CA VAL A 75 9.77 19.92 -34.20
C VAL A 75 10.44 20.52 -35.44
N LYS A 76 10.24 21.81 -35.73
CA LYS A 76 10.95 22.51 -36.81
C LYS A 76 12.47 22.57 -36.59
N ASP A 77 12.90 22.71 -35.34
CA ASP A 77 14.32 22.85 -34.99
C ASP A 77 15.04 21.47 -34.98
N VAL A 78 14.39 20.43 -34.45
CA VAL A 78 14.92 19.05 -34.43
C VAL A 78 15.01 18.43 -35.83
N LEU A 79 14.09 18.81 -36.74
CA LEU A 79 14.14 18.37 -38.15
C LEU A 79 15.38 18.94 -38.89
N LEU A 80 15.93 20.07 -38.44
CA LEU A 80 17.16 20.65 -38.99
C LEU A 80 18.42 19.97 -38.43
N THR A 81 18.42 19.56 -37.16
CA THR A 81 19.60 18.94 -36.50
C THR A 81 19.77 17.45 -36.84
N SER A 82 18.67 16.71 -37.05
CA SER A 82 18.70 15.26 -37.29
C SER A 82 19.26 14.82 -38.65
N LYS A 83 19.45 15.76 -39.60
CA LYS A 83 20.16 15.50 -40.87
C LYS A 83 21.69 15.38 -40.71
N SER A 84 22.26 15.72 -39.54
CA SER A 84 23.73 15.80 -39.37
C SER A 84 24.37 14.70 -38.53
N LEU A 85 23.61 13.78 -37.91
CA LEU A 85 24.12 12.83 -36.89
C LEU A 85 23.77 11.36 -37.19
N ARG A 86 24.07 10.90 -38.41
CA ARG A 86 24.07 9.46 -38.76
C ARG A 86 25.49 8.96 -39.06
N GLN A 87 26.38 9.03 -38.07
CA GLN A 87 27.69 8.38 -38.14
C GLN A 87 28.01 7.62 -36.84
N GLU A 88 28.04 6.29 -36.99
CA GLU A 88 28.84 5.29 -36.29
C GLU A 88 28.71 5.15 -34.75
N ILE A 89 27.91 4.16 -34.33
CA ILE A 89 28.16 3.41 -33.09
C ILE A 89 28.15 1.91 -33.42
N ASN A 90 29.34 1.34 -33.56
CA ASN A 90 29.57 -0.10 -33.63
C ASN A 90 29.67 -0.64 -32.19
N PHE A 91 28.65 -1.34 -31.71
CA PHE A 91 28.71 -2.10 -30.47
C PHE A 91 29.41 -3.43 -30.73
N GLY A 92 30.56 -3.62 -30.08
CA GLY A 92 31.36 -4.84 -30.15
C GLY A 92 30.70 -6.00 -29.42
N ASN A 93 30.54 -7.12 -30.13
CA ASN A 93 30.13 -8.41 -29.57
C ASN A 93 31.27 -8.98 -28.72
N SER A 94 31.07 -9.08 -27.41
CA SER A 94 31.91 -9.86 -26.51
C SER A 94 31.13 -11.12 -26.10
N GLU A 95 31.51 -12.24 -26.69
CA GLU A 95 31.03 -13.57 -26.33
C GLU A 95 32.00 -14.19 -25.32
N ASP A 96 31.63 -14.26 -24.04
CA ASP A 96 32.36 -15.07 -23.06
C ASP A 96 31.44 -16.11 -22.38
N PRO A 97 31.38 -17.36 -22.88
CA PRO A 97 30.36 -18.35 -22.51
C PRO A 97 30.73 -19.23 -21.28
N ARG A 98 31.55 -18.76 -20.34
CA ARG A 98 32.19 -19.65 -19.32
C ARG A 98 31.77 -19.48 -17.85
N LEU A 99 30.69 -18.78 -17.53
CA LEU A 99 30.27 -18.56 -16.12
C LEU A 99 28.93 -19.22 -15.70
N LEU A 100 28.44 -20.23 -16.43
CA LEU A 100 27.14 -20.87 -16.16
C LEU A 100 27.24 -22.27 -15.53
N ALA A 101 28.00 -22.42 -14.44
CA ALA A 101 27.95 -23.65 -13.66
C ALA A 101 27.99 -23.38 -12.15
N SER A 102 26.96 -23.93 -11.48
CA SER A 102 27.00 -24.34 -10.07
C SER A 102 26.93 -23.24 -9.01
N SER A 103 25.72 -22.91 -8.58
CA SER A 103 25.24 -23.31 -7.25
C SER A 103 23.75 -23.00 -7.13
N LYS A 104 22.97 -23.94 -6.60
CA LYS A 104 21.58 -23.67 -6.17
C LYS A 104 21.66 -22.77 -4.94
N LEU A 105 21.96 -21.49 -5.15
CA LEU A 105 21.72 -20.47 -4.16
C LEU A 105 20.23 -20.52 -3.81
N PRO A 106 19.86 -20.41 -2.52
CA PRO A 106 18.46 -20.23 -2.15
C PRO A 106 17.93 -19.10 -3.05
N LYS A 107 16.84 -19.37 -3.78
CA LYS A 107 16.20 -18.34 -4.60
C LYS A 107 15.83 -17.23 -3.63
N PHE A 108 16.66 -16.21 -3.57
CA PHE A 108 16.42 -15.03 -2.78
C PHE A 108 15.28 -14.32 -3.48
N THR A 109 14.04 -14.67 -3.11
CA THR A 109 12.85 -13.89 -3.43
C THR A 109 12.85 -12.67 -2.53
N GLY A 110 13.95 -11.92 -2.56
CA GLY A 110 14.07 -10.68 -1.84
C GLY A 110 13.24 -9.65 -2.54
N TYR A 111 12.13 -9.28 -1.92
CA TYR A 111 11.40 -8.08 -2.31
C TYR A 111 12.32 -6.88 -2.07
N TYR A 112 12.81 -6.30 -3.15
CA TYR A 112 13.63 -5.09 -3.11
C TYR A 112 12.70 -3.87 -3.21
N THR A 113 12.97 -2.84 -2.41
CA THR A 113 12.22 -1.58 -2.39
C THR A 113 13.19 -0.41 -2.24
N THR A 114 12.82 0.74 -2.80
CA THR A 114 13.55 2.00 -2.64
C THR A 114 12.97 2.91 -1.56
N HIS A 115 11.88 2.50 -0.91
CA HIS A 115 11.22 3.29 0.12
C HIS A 115 10.79 2.44 1.33
N GLN A 116 11.03 2.94 2.55
CA GLN A 116 10.68 2.25 3.79
C GLN A 116 9.17 2.23 4.06
N GLY A 117 8.43 3.22 3.56
CA GLY A 117 6.97 3.31 3.70
C GLY A 117 6.18 2.17 3.02
N VAL A 118 6.87 1.29 2.29
CA VAL A 118 6.29 0.08 1.67
C VAL A 118 6.08 -1.04 2.68
N TYR A 119 6.86 -1.06 3.77
CA TYR A 119 6.70 -2.05 4.83
C TYR A 119 5.56 -1.64 5.75
N GLN A 120 4.48 -2.40 5.67
CA GLN A 120 3.31 -2.25 6.52
C GLN A 120 3.29 -3.31 7.62
N ARG A 121 2.37 -3.15 8.56
CA ARG A 121 2.09 -4.15 9.59
C ARG A 121 0.58 -4.41 9.65
N PRO A 122 0.15 -5.62 9.99
CA PRO A 122 -1.25 -5.87 10.29
C PRO A 122 -1.62 -5.10 11.56
N TYR A 123 -2.66 -4.28 11.49
CA TYR A 123 -3.28 -3.69 12.67
C TYR A 123 -4.33 -4.64 13.25
N LEU A 124 -5.21 -5.16 12.39
CA LEU A 124 -6.29 -6.06 12.75
C LEU A 124 -6.48 -7.12 11.66
N VAL A 125 -6.72 -8.37 12.06
CA VAL A 125 -7.18 -9.43 11.16
C VAL A 125 -8.56 -9.87 11.65
N ALA A 126 -9.54 -9.93 10.75
CA ALA A 126 -10.87 -10.41 11.11
C ALA A 126 -10.80 -11.85 11.65
N TYR A 127 -11.70 -12.20 12.57
CA TYR A 127 -11.70 -13.51 13.22
C TYR A 127 -11.86 -14.68 12.23
N ASP A 128 -12.50 -14.44 11.07
CA ASP A 128 -12.68 -15.42 10.00
C ASP A 128 -11.58 -15.34 8.93
N GLY A 129 -10.60 -14.44 9.09
CA GLY A 129 -9.55 -14.14 8.13
C GLY A 129 -10.04 -13.44 6.86
N GLY A 130 -11.30 -12.99 6.83
CA GLY A 130 -11.95 -12.41 5.64
C GLY A 130 -11.48 -11.00 5.30
N SER A 131 -10.92 -10.28 6.26
CA SER A 131 -10.29 -8.98 6.03
C SER A 131 -9.04 -8.78 6.88
N VAL A 132 -8.15 -7.91 6.39
CA VAL A 132 -6.96 -7.44 7.09
C VAL A 132 -6.94 -5.92 7.03
N GLU A 133 -6.84 -5.26 8.18
CA GLU A 133 -6.57 -3.83 8.31
C GLU A 133 -5.07 -3.65 8.55
N LEU A 134 -4.44 -2.75 7.78
CA LEU A 134 -3.02 -2.40 7.94
C LEU A 134 -2.86 -1.15 8.84
N TYR A 135 -1.64 -0.82 9.24
CA TYR A 135 -1.35 0.31 10.15
C TYR A 135 -1.70 1.70 9.56
N ASP A 136 -1.76 1.83 8.24
CA ASP A 136 -2.28 3.03 7.57
C ASP A 136 -3.82 3.11 7.66
N GLY A 137 -4.47 2.08 8.20
CA GLY A 137 -5.92 1.91 8.31
C GLY A 137 -6.58 1.45 7.01
N SER A 138 -5.81 1.10 5.98
CA SER A 138 -6.39 0.49 4.78
C SER A 138 -6.95 -0.90 5.11
N ILE A 139 -8.15 -1.20 4.60
CA ILE A 139 -8.84 -2.48 4.83
C ILE A 139 -8.86 -3.26 3.52
N TRP A 140 -8.40 -4.51 3.59
CA TRP A 140 -8.27 -5.40 2.44
C TRP A 140 -9.17 -6.62 2.61
N THR A 141 -9.99 -6.92 1.61
CA THR A 141 -10.81 -8.14 1.58
C THR A 141 -9.97 -9.29 1.06
N VAL A 142 -9.88 -10.37 1.84
CA VAL A 142 -9.08 -11.56 1.53
C VAL A 142 -9.89 -12.55 0.72
N CYS A 143 -9.25 -13.14 -0.28
CA CYS A 143 -9.81 -14.25 -1.04
C CYS A 143 -10.28 -15.38 -0.12
N SER A 144 -11.49 -15.89 -0.33
CA SER A 144 -12.09 -16.93 0.52
C SER A 144 -11.20 -18.15 0.70
N TYR A 145 -10.46 -18.54 -0.36
CA TYR A 145 -9.51 -19.65 -0.33
C TYR A 145 -8.24 -19.35 0.47
N ASP A 146 -7.91 -18.07 0.70
CA ASP A 146 -6.70 -17.65 1.40
C ASP A 146 -6.95 -17.24 2.86
N ARG A 147 -8.20 -17.11 3.31
CA ARG A 147 -8.54 -16.61 4.67
C ARG A 147 -7.82 -17.34 5.81
N TYR A 148 -7.71 -18.67 5.73
CA TYR A 148 -7.03 -19.45 6.78
C TYR A 148 -5.54 -19.11 6.92
N LYS A 149 -4.93 -18.52 5.88
CA LYS A 149 -3.51 -18.13 5.87
C LYS A 149 -3.24 -16.86 6.66
N THR A 150 -4.24 -16.00 6.87
CA THR A 150 -4.09 -14.74 7.63
C THR A 150 -4.28 -14.91 9.13
N LEU A 151 -4.89 -16.01 9.58
CA LEU A 151 -5.22 -16.25 10.99
C LEU A 151 -4.01 -16.30 11.93
N ASN A 152 -2.81 -16.53 11.41
CA ASN A 152 -1.56 -16.56 12.19
C ASN A 152 -0.70 -15.30 11.99
N TRP A 153 -1.22 -14.25 11.34
CA TRP A 153 -0.47 -13.01 11.17
C TRP A 153 -0.43 -12.24 12.47
N LEU A 154 0.77 -11.84 12.88
CA LEU A 154 1.01 -11.06 14.08
C LEU A 154 1.12 -9.59 13.73
N THR A 155 0.76 -8.70 14.66
CA THR A 155 0.90 -7.25 14.49
C THR A 155 2.36 -6.79 14.36
N SER A 156 3.32 -7.65 14.73
CA SER A 156 4.75 -7.45 14.53
C SER A 156 5.27 -7.87 13.16
N ASP A 157 4.47 -8.58 12.36
CA ASP A 157 4.89 -9.06 11.05
C ASP A 157 5.01 -7.91 10.05
N SER A 158 5.97 -8.03 9.14
CA SER A 158 6.13 -7.10 8.03
C SER A 158 5.33 -7.59 6.83
N ILE A 159 4.39 -6.77 6.38
CA ILE A 159 3.56 -7.01 5.21
C ILE A 159 3.97 -6.06 4.10
N ILE A 160 3.95 -6.54 2.87
CA ILE A 160 4.04 -5.71 1.67
C ILE A 160 2.83 -5.95 0.77
N VAL A 161 2.46 -4.94 0.00
CA VAL A 161 1.44 -5.05 -1.05
C VAL A 161 2.14 -5.24 -2.39
N THR A 162 1.69 -6.21 -3.19
CA THR A 162 2.21 -6.47 -4.55
C THR A 162 1.06 -6.63 -5.54
N PRO A 163 1.25 -6.34 -6.85
CA PRO A 163 0.26 -6.71 -7.86
C PRO A 163 0.02 -8.22 -7.88
N ASN A 164 -1.21 -8.64 -8.17
CA ASN A 164 -1.48 -10.04 -8.45
C ASN A 164 -1.05 -10.38 -9.89
N SER A 165 -0.11 -11.29 -10.06
CA SER A 165 0.35 -11.74 -11.39
C SER A 165 -0.57 -12.77 -12.04
N ASN A 166 -1.58 -13.26 -11.33
CA ASN A 166 -2.56 -14.19 -11.89
C ASN A 166 -3.62 -13.45 -12.71
N PHE A 167 -3.46 -13.45 -14.03
CA PHE A 167 -4.38 -12.83 -15.00
C PHE A 167 -5.83 -13.36 -14.93
N PHE A 168 -6.07 -14.54 -14.35
CA PHE A 168 -7.42 -15.10 -14.21
C PHE A 168 -8.04 -14.85 -12.83
N SER A 169 -7.32 -14.16 -11.94
CA SER A 169 -7.88 -13.78 -10.65
C SER A 169 -8.77 -12.55 -10.77
N ILE A 170 -9.80 -12.50 -9.94
CA ILE A 170 -10.63 -11.31 -9.72
C ILE A 170 -10.05 -10.39 -8.62
N TYR A 171 -8.90 -10.78 -8.06
CA TYR A 171 -8.19 -10.02 -7.04
C TYR A 171 -7.00 -9.31 -7.67
N ASP A 172 -6.95 -8.00 -7.55
CA ASP A 172 -5.96 -7.14 -8.23
C ASP A 172 -4.59 -7.17 -7.53
N TYR A 173 -4.58 -7.45 -6.22
CA TYR A 173 -3.38 -7.35 -5.38
C TYR A 173 -3.17 -8.62 -4.55
N CYS A 174 -1.97 -8.70 -3.97
CA CYS A 174 -1.62 -9.67 -2.95
C CYS A 174 -0.99 -8.96 -1.75
N LEU A 175 -1.27 -9.45 -0.55
CA LEU A 175 -0.49 -9.14 0.64
C LEU A 175 0.51 -10.27 0.85
N VAL A 176 1.77 -9.92 1.10
CA VAL A 176 2.84 -10.89 1.39
C VAL A 176 3.37 -10.63 2.79
N ASN A 177 3.25 -11.63 3.65
CA ASN A 177 3.89 -11.62 4.97
C ASN A 177 5.35 -12.05 4.81
N LEU A 178 6.28 -11.11 5.01
CA LEU A 178 7.72 -11.34 4.82
C LEU A 178 8.33 -12.24 5.88
N ASN A 179 7.72 -12.33 7.07
CA ASN A 179 8.18 -13.19 8.15
C ASN A 179 7.89 -14.67 7.84
N THR A 180 6.73 -14.95 7.25
CA THR A 180 6.26 -16.32 6.98
C THR A 180 6.37 -16.72 5.50
N ASN A 181 6.66 -15.76 4.61
CA ASN A 181 6.56 -15.89 3.15
C ASN A 181 5.19 -16.37 2.66
N VAL A 182 4.13 -16.06 3.41
CA VAL A 182 2.76 -16.40 3.04
C VAL A 182 2.17 -15.27 2.21
N THR A 183 1.65 -15.63 1.02
CA THR A 183 0.95 -14.71 0.12
C THR A 183 -0.55 -14.99 0.13
N VAL A 184 -1.34 -13.93 0.20
CA VAL A 184 -2.81 -13.97 0.12
C VAL A 184 -3.31 -12.98 -0.93
N GLN A 185 -4.26 -13.39 -1.77
CA GLN A 185 -4.89 -12.53 -2.76
C GLN A 185 -5.93 -11.62 -2.09
N VAL A 186 -5.93 -10.34 -2.45
CA VAL A 186 -6.77 -9.33 -1.80
C VAL A 186 -7.29 -8.28 -2.79
N ASN A 187 -8.39 -7.62 -2.41
CA ASN A 187 -8.86 -6.38 -3.01
C ASN A 187 -8.97 -5.30 -1.94
N LEU A 188 -8.67 -4.05 -2.31
CA LEU A 188 -8.82 -2.91 -1.42
C LEU A 188 -10.32 -2.64 -1.19
N PHE A 189 -10.75 -2.73 0.06
CA PHE A 189 -12.14 -2.48 0.47
C PHE A 189 -12.33 -1.04 0.96
N ALA A 190 -11.42 -0.57 1.81
CA ALA A 190 -11.38 0.81 2.29
C ALA A 190 -9.95 1.34 2.22
N GLY A 191 -9.79 2.59 1.81
CA GLY A 191 -8.49 3.25 1.78
C GLY A 191 -7.92 3.52 3.17
N PRO A 192 -6.70 4.10 3.24
CA PRO A 192 -6.10 4.57 4.48
C PRO A 192 -6.97 5.59 5.21
N LEU A 193 -6.64 5.87 6.46
CA LEU A 193 -7.30 6.92 7.23
C LEU A 193 -7.04 8.30 6.61
N TYR A 194 -8.08 9.11 6.48
CA TYR A 194 -7.95 10.49 6.04
C TYR A 194 -7.06 11.27 7.02
N ASN A 195 -6.01 11.94 6.51
CA ASN A 195 -4.99 12.61 7.31
C ASN A 195 -4.28 11.71 8.35
N GLY A 196 -4.25 10.39 8.11
CA GLY A 196 -3.48 9.46 8.93
C GLY A 196 -1.98 9.71 8.83
N ILE A 197 -1.25 9.45 9.92
CA ILE A 197 0.22 9.64 9.99
C ILE A 197 1.00 8.76 9.00
N TYR A 198 0.39 7.68 8.51
CA TYR A 198 0.96 6.75 7.53
C TYR A 198 0.26 6.84 6.17
N THR A 199 -0.57 7.86 5.97
CA THR A 199 -1.31 8.08 4.72
C THR A 199 -0.46 8.94 3.78
N TYR A 200 -0.23 8.43 2.58
CA TYR A 200 0.47 9.17 1.53
C TYR A 200 -0.52 9.78 0.55
N TYR A 201 -0.25 11.01 0.14
CA TYR A 201 -1.03 11.68 -0.91
C TYR A 201 -0.12 12.49 -1.82
N ILE A 202 -0.60 12.71 -3.04
CA ILE A 202 0.16 13.40 -4.08
C ILE A 202 0.17 14.90 -3.79
N THR A 203 1.36 15.47 -3.60
CA THR A 203 1.58 16.91 -3.41
C THR A 203 1.99 17.62 -4.70
N GLY A 204 2.49 16.89 -5.68
CA GLY A 204 2.90 17.43 -6.97
C GLY A 204 3.00 16.35 -8.04
N ILE A 205 2.78 16.73 -9.29
CA ILE A 205 2.99 15.87 -10.45
C ILE A 205 3.74 16.67 -11.52
N ASP A 206 4.89 16.16 -11.96
CA ASP A 206 5.60 16.64 -13.14
C ASP A 206 5.35 15.67 -14.29
N TYR A 207 4.38 16.02 -15.13
CA TYR A 207 4.00 15.22 -16.29
C TYR A 207 5.05 15.22 -17.41
N VAL A 208 6.02 16.14 -17.41
CA VAL A 208 7.07 16.20 -18.44
C VAL A 208 8.17 15.19 -18.12
N ASN A 209 8.53 15.08 -16.84
CA ASN A 209 9.59 14.19 -16.38
C ASN A 209 9.08 12.88 -15.77
N ASP A 210 7.76 12.61 -15.83
CA ASP A 210 7.11 11.46 -15.21
C ASP A 210 7.44 11.34 -13.70
N LEU A 211 7.40 12.45 -12.97
CA LEU A 211 7.66 12.48 -11.53
C LEU A 211 6.37 12.70 -10.73
N VAL A 212 6.24 11.97 -9.63
CA VAL A 212 5.21 12.17 -8.61
C VAL A 212 5.88 12.52 -7.29
N TYR A 213 5.37 13.54 -6.62
CA TYR A 213 5.83 13.98 -5.30
C TYR A 213 4.77 13.63 -4.26
N LEU A 214 5.20 13.07 -3.13
CA LEU A 214 4.31 12.73 -2.01
C LEU A 214 4.50 13.69 -0.83
N ASN A 215 3.57 13.64 0.11
CA ASN A 215 3.53 14.49 1.31
C ASN A 215 4.68 14.25 2.31
N ASP A 216 5.34 13.11 2.24
CA ASP A 216 6.56 12.81 3.01
C ASP A 216 7.83 13.45 2.42
N GLY A 217 7.71 14.17 1.29
CA GLY A 217 8.82 14.79 0.57
C GLY A 217 9.57 13.84 -0.37
N SER A 218 9.13 12.59 -0.51
CA SER A 218 9.69 11.65 -1.48
C SER A 218 9.32 12.03 -2.92
N SER A 219 10.23 11.73 -3.86
CA SER A 219 10.03 11.92 -5.29
C SER A 219 10.12 10.59 -6.02
N TRP A 220 9.20 10.35 -6.96
CA TRP A 220 8.98 9.04 -7.57
C TRP A 220 9.04 9.14 -9.08
N GLY A 221 10.04 8.49 -9.68
CA GLY A 221 10.13 8.33 -11.13
C GLY A 221 9.21 7.21 -11.61
N ILE A 222 8.17 7.57 -12.35
CA ILE A 222 7.19 6.64 -12.90
C ILE A 222 7.79 5.91 -14.11
N SER A 223 7.30 4.71 -14.37
CA SER A 223 7.58 3.98 -15.61
C SER A 223 6.92 4.68 -16.80
N VAL A 224 7.66 4.89 -17.89
CA VAL A 224 7.12 5.45 -19.15
C VAL A 224 5.95 4.63 -19.72
N PHE A 225 5.89 3.34 -19.40
CA PHE A 225 4.79 2.47 -19.81
C PHE A 225 3.49 2.74 -19.04
N ASP A 226 3.59 3.40 -17.89
CA ASP A 226 2.47 3.70 -17.00
C ASP A 226 2.08 5.19 -17.04
N SER A 227 2.72 6.01 -17.89
CA SER A 227 2.46 7.46 -18.01
C SER A 227 1.00 7.78 -18.37
N SER A 228 0.36 6.94 -19.20
CA SER A 228 -1.07 7.11 -19.53
C SER A 228 -2.00 6.88 -18.32
N THR A 229 -1.56 6.10 -17.35
CA THR A 229 -2.27 5.85 -16.09
C THR A 229 -2.04 7.02 -15.13
N SER A 230 -0.79 7.44 -14.92
CA SER A 230 -0.46 8.57 -14.02
C SER A 230 -0.97 9.92 -14.53
N ALA A 231 -1.13 10.11 -15.85
CA ALA A 231 -1.74 11.32 -16.42
C ALA A 231 -3.19 11.59 -15.93
N LYS A 232 -3.85 10.55 -15.42
CA LYS A 232 -5.21 10.63 -14.87
C LYS A 232 -5.23 10.94 -13.37
N TRP A 233 -4.08 10.97 -12.71
CA TRP A 233 -3.96 11.25 -11.29
C TRP A 233 -3.98 12.76 -11.04
N PHE A 234 -4.42 13.14 -9.84
CA PHE A 234 -4.58 14.52 -9.40
C PHE A 234 -3.86 14.76 -8.08
N LEU A 235 -3.65 16.04 -7.77
CA LEU A 235 -3.17 16.44 -6.45
C LEU A 235 -4.17 15.98 -5.39
N ASN A 236 -3.67 15.64 -4.20
CA ASN A 236 -4.42 15.08 -3.08
C ASN A 236 -5.02 13.69 -3.31
N ASP A 237 -4.84 13.06 -4.48
CA ASP A 237 -5.13 11.63 -4.61
C ASP A 237 -4.29 10.85 -3.61
N THR A 238 -4.93 9.92 -2.90
CA THR A 238 -4.29 9.08 -1.88
C THR A 238 -3.62 7.89 -2.53
N VAL A 239 -2.42 7.58 -2.06
CA VAL A 239 -1.57 6.54 -2.60
C VAL A 239 -1.18 5.54 -1.52
N ILE A 240 -1.23 4.26 -1.85
CA ILE A 240 -0.61 3.19 -1.06
C ILE A 240 0.67 2.74 -1.76
N LEU A 241 1.76 2.59 -1.00
CA LEU A 241 3.05 2.15 -1.52
C LEU A 241 3.13 0.62 -1.52
N GLY A 242 3.65 0.04 -2.59
CA GLY A 242 3.85 -1.41 -2.71
C GLY A 242 5.18 -1.80 -3.36
N VAL A 243 5.40 -3.10 -3.49
CA VAL A 243 6.54 -3.70 -4.19
C VAL A 243 6.07 -4.24 -5.54
N ASN A 244 6.83 -3.94 -6.59
CA ASN A 244 6.63 -4.54 -7.88
C ASN A 244 7.22 -5.96 -7.90
N ASN A 245 6.41 -6.95 -8.23
CA ASN A 245 6.83 -8.35 -8.32
C ASN A 245 7.09 -8.82 -9.76
N ASP A 246 7.07 -7.92 -10.75
CA ASP A 246 7.46 -8.22 -12.12
C ASP A 246 8.99 -8.37 -12.24
N PRO A 247 9.51 -9.59 -12.55
CA PRO A 247 10.94 -9.83 -12.64
C PRO A 247 11.62 -9.10 -13.81
N LEU A 248 10.85 -8.60 -14.79
CA LEU A 248 11.38 -7.89 -15.96
C LEU A 248 11.41 -6.37 -15.75
N SER A 249 10.77 -5.87 -14.69
CA SER A 249 10.72 -4.44 -14.43
C SER A 249 11.94 -3.96 -13.66
N ILE A 250 12.53 -2.86 -14.11
CA ILE A 250 13.59 -2.15 -13.39
C ILE A 250 13.06 -1.26 -12.26
N ARG A 251 11.72 -1.10 -12.17
CA ARG A 251 11.06 -0.26 -11.17
C ARG A 251 10.63 -1.16 -10.00
N PRO A 252 11.27 -1.07 -8.83
CA PRO A 252 11.05 -2.02 -7.73
C PRO A 252 9.76 -1.78 -6.96
N ASN A 253 9.13 -0.62 -7.14
CA ASN A 253 7.96 -0.22 -6.37
C ASN A 253 6.73 -0.02 -7.25
N ILE A 254 5.58 -0.02 -6.61
CA ILE A 254 4.32 0.44 -7.19
C ILE A 254 3.73 1.55 -6.32
N LEU A 255 3.05 2.48 -6.96
CA LEU A 255 2.17 3.46 -6.33
C LEU A 255 0.74 3.09 -6.69
N ILE A 256 -0.10 2.77 -5.71
CA ILE A 256 -1.50 2.39 -5.88
C ILE A 256 -2.36 3.62 -5.59
N ASN A 257 -3.01 4.21 -6.60
CA ASN A 257 -3.94 5.31 -6.40
C ASN A 257 -5.29 4.77 -5.92
N VAL A 258 -5.63 5.07 -4.67
CA VAL A 258 -6.85 4.60 -3.98
C VAL A 258 -8.12 5.15 -4.63
N ASN A 259 -8.07 6.39 -5.11
CA ASN A 259 -9.21 7.08 -5.71
C ASN A 259 -9.52 6.57 -7.13
N MET A 260 -8.53 5.99 -7.83
CA MET A 260 -8.69 5.48 -9.20
C MET A 260 -8.65 3.94 -9.29
N LEU A 261 -8.31 3.27 -8.18
CA LEU A 261 -8.11 1.82 -8.07
C LEU A 261 -7.19 1.27 -9.16
N ASN A 262 -6.11 1.99 -9.45
CA ASN A 262 -5.06 1.56 -10.38
C ASN A 262 -3.69 1.77 -9.76
N TYR A 263 -2.64 1.23 -10.38
CA TYR A 263 -1.28 1.43 -9.92
C TYR A 263 -0.34 1.76 -11.08
N VAL A 264 0.79 2.37 -10.74
CA VAL A 264 1.91 2.60 -11.65
C VAL A 264 3.19 2.06 -11.02
N ARG A 265 4.13 1.61 -11.86
CA ARG A 265 5.46 1.19 -11.40
C ARG A 265 6.36 2.40 -11.24
N ALA A 266 7.13 2.44 -10.16
CA ALA A 266 7.95 3.59 -9.81
C ALA A 266 9.27 3.22 -9.11
N THR A 267 10.16 4.19 -9.02
CA THR A 267 11.39 4.16 -8.20
C THR A 267 11.42 5.45 -7.36
N CYS A 268 11.64 5.35 -6.06
CA CYS A 268 11.94 6.51 -5.23
C CYS A 268 13.36 7.02 -5.56
N LEU A 269 13.49 8.32 -5.81
CA LEU A 269 14.75 8.94 -6.25
C LEU A 269 15.56 9.59 -5.13
N ASN A 270 14.98 9.72 -3.94
CA ASN A 270 15.58 10.38 -2.78
C ASN A 270 16.20 9.39 -1.79
#